data_AF-A0A0A2M3U7-F1
#
_entry.id   AF-A0A0A2M3U7-F1
#
_cell.length_a   1.000
_cell.length_b   1.000
_cell.length_c   1.000
_cell.angle_alpha   90.00
_cell.angle_beta   90.00
_cell.angle_gamma   90.00
#
_symmetry.space_group_name_H-M   'P 1'
#
loop_
_entity.id
_entity.type
_entity.pdbx_description
1 polymer ?
#
loop_
_entity_poly.entity_id
_entity_poly.type
_entity_poly.pdbx_seq_one_letter_code
_entity_poly.pdbx_strand_id
1 'polypeptide(L)'
;METNINDQAEKESVEVLKKKKELYQQRLSSRSFTWWGWLLAIVIGGIGGYSFFSISSFHSITPERVIPYIFIGILFAGFTYAYPMTILRMNASNALRRIELELVKHGTEELQENISENFFTKLVQINFKYLDQYYLQTQEQADKSFRLASFASVAGLIIVIIGIIMMFFDKTSPAYVTTGAGVISELIAAVFFYLYNKTILKMSQYHQKLVITQNISLALKITEDIEGDNKSKIQEMLVDRLTTDTNKYLSLH
;
A
#
# COMPACT_ATOMS: atom_id res chain seq x y z
N MET A 1 31.86 -4.54 31.78
CA MET A 1 32.30 -3.26 31.17
C MET A 1 31.94 -3.20 29.68
N GLU A 2 31.90 -4.34 28.97
CA GLU A 2 31.41 -4.44 27.57
C GLU A 2 29.90 -4.14 27.38
N THR A 3 29.03 -4.52 28.34
CA THR A 3 27.58 -4.28 28.27
C THR A 3 27.19 -2.79 28.23
N ASN A 4 27.94 -1.92 28.92
CA ASN A 4 27.65 -0.48 28.96
C ASN A 4 28.06 0.24 27.65
N ILE A 5 29.04 -0.30 26.93
CA ILE A 5 29.50 0.24 25.65
C ILE A 5 28.51 -0.12 24.54
N ASN A 6 27.94 -1.33 24.58
CA ASN A 6 26.93 -1.78 23.63
C ASN A 6 25.60 -1.01 23.78
N ASP A 7 25.14 -0.79 25.01
CA ASP A 7 23.94 0.02 25.32
C ASP A 7 24.06 1.48 24.89
N GLN A 8 25.24 2.09 25.01
CA GLN A 8 25.49 3.46 24.56
C GLN A 8 25.51 3.55 23.03
N ALA A 9 26.20 2.62 22.36
CA ALA A 9 26.24 2.56 20.90
C ALA A 9 24.85 2.31 20.29
N GLU A 10 24.03 1.48 20.95
CA GLU A 10 22.67 1.18 20.50
C GLU A 10 21.73 2.38 20.67
N LYS A 11 21.77 3.07 21.82
CA LYS A 11 21.00 4.32 22.03
C LYS A 11 21.37 5.40 21.02
N GLU A 12 22.65 5.55 20.70
CA GLU A 12 23.13 6.50 19.71
C GLU A 12 22.61 6.14 18.30
N SER A 13 22.56 4.84 17.96
CA SER A 13 22.01 4.36 16.68
C SER A 13 20.51 4.65 16.53
N VAL A 14 19.73 4.46 17.60
CA VAL A 14 18.28 4.72 17.63
C VAL A 14 17.98 6.22 17.53
N GLU A 15 18.79 7.07 18.17
CA GLU A 15 18.65 8.52 18.09
C GLU A 15 18.95 9.04 16.67
N VAL A 16 19.96 8.48 16.01
CA VAL A 16 20.28 8.77 14.60
C VAL A 16 19.13 8.35 13.66
N LEU A 17 18.50 7.20 13.90
CA LEU A 17 17.34 6.73 13.14
C LEU A 17 16.12 7.67 13.31
N LYS A 18 15.86 8.15 14.53
CA LYS A 18 14.79 9.13 14.81
C LYS A 18 15.02 10.45 14.06
N LYS A 19 16.24 11.00 14.10
CA LYS A 19 16.59 12.23 13.35
C LYS A 19 16.42 12.05 11.84
N LYS A 20 16.82 10.90 11.28
CA LYS A 20 16.57 10.58 9.86
C LYS A 20 15.07 10.52 9.55
N LYS A 21 14.25 9.92 10.43
CA LYS A 21 12.79 9.85 10.28
C LYS A 21 12.19 11.25 10.15
N GLU A 22 12.52 12.16 11.06
CA GLU A 22 12.04 13.54 11.06
C GLU A 22 12.43 14.29 9.78
N LEU A 23 13.68 14.13 9.32
CA LEU A 23 14.15 14.73 8.06
C LEU A 23 13.35 14.27 6.84
N TYR A 24 13.07 12.97 6.73
CA TYR A 24 12.27 12.42 5.63
C TYR A 24 10.80 12.84 5.71
N GLN A 25 10.22 12.89 6.92
CA GLN A 25 8.87 13.42 7.15
C GLN A 25 8.76 14.90 6.76
N GLN A 26 9.75 15.70 7.14
CA GLN A 26 9.80 17.11 6.78
C GLN A 26 9.90 17.28 5.26
N ARG A 27 10.76 16.51 4.57
CA ARG A 27 10.87 16.51 3.09
C ARG A 27 9.57 16.09 2.39
N LEU A 28 8.84 15.14 2.95
CA LEU A 28 7.55 14.68 2.41
C LEU A 28 6.45 15.75 2.58
N SER A 29 6.45 16.47 3.71
CA SER A 29 5.47 17.53 4.00
C SER A 29 5.72 18.82 3.21
N SER A 30 6.99 19.23 3.04
CA SER A 30 7.35 20.47 2.33
C SER A 30 7.15 20.38 0.81
N ARG A 31 7.23 19.16 0.25
CA ARG A 31 6.85 18.85 -1.14
C ARG A 31 5.44 18.26 -1.21
N SER A 32 4.48 18.97 -0.63
CA SER A 32 3.07 18.68 -0.89
C SER A 32 2.74 19.01 -2.35
N PHE A 33 1.88 18.19 -2.95
CA PHE A 33 1.42 18.37 -4.33
C PHE A 33 0.64 19.69 -4.42
N THR A 34 1.19 20.69 -5.10
CA THR A 34 0.54 21.98 -5.29
C THR A 34 -0.36 21.93 -6.51
N TRP A 35 -1.68 21.88 -6.27
CA TRP A 35 -2.70 21.82 -7.33
C TRP A 35 -2.55 22.91 -8.41
N TRP A 36 -2.07 24.10 -8.02
CA TRP A 36 -1.78 25.19 -8.95
C TRP A 36 -0.66 24.90 -9.95
N GLY A 37 0.35 24.12 -9.58
CA GLY A 37 1.44 23.73 -10.49
C GLY A 37 0.96 22.78 -11.58
N TRP A 38 0.00 21.90 -11.25
CA TRP A 38 -0.63 21.01 -12.23
C TRP A 38 -1.50 21.77 -13.23
N LEU A 39 -2.26 22.76 -12.76
CA LEU A 39 -3.05 23.64 -13.64
C LEU A 39 -2.15 24.44 -14.61
N LEU A 40 -1.04 25.00 -14.10
CA LEU A 40 -0.05 25.69 -14.94
C LEU A 40 0.55 24.77 -16.01
N ALA A 41 0.89 23.53 -15.65
CA ALA A 41 1.42 22.55 -16.59
C ALA A 41 0.41 22.24 -17.71
N ILE A 42 -0.88 22.08 -17.39
CA ILE A 42 -1.94 21.85 -18.38
C ILE A 42 -2.07 23.03 -19.34
N VAL A 43 -2.07 24.26 -18.82
CA VAL A 43 -2.20 25.47 -19.65
C VAL A 43 -0.99 25.61 -20.59
N ILE A 44 0.22 25.41 -20.08
CA ILE A 44 1.45 25.45 -20.89
C ILE A 44 1.45 24.34 -21.94
N GLY A 45 1.01 23.14 -21.58
CA GLY A 45 0.88 22.01 -22.50
C GLY A 45 -0.10 22.28 -23.63
N GLY A 46 -1.27 22.85 -23.33
CA GLY A 46 -2.27 23.21 -24.34
C GLY A 46 -1.78 24.30 -25.30
N ILE A 47 -1.10 25.33 -24.78
CA ILE A 47 -0.48 26.38 -25.60
C ILE A 47 0.62 25.80 -26.47
N GLY A 48 1.50 24.96 -25.90
CA GLY A 48 2.58 24.29 -26.65
C GLY A 48 2.05 23.40 -27.77
N GLY A 49 0.97 22.65 -27.52
CA GLY A 49 0.28 21.84 -28.53
C GLY A 49 -0.30 22.69 -29.68
N TYR A 50 -0.93 23.82 -29.36
CA TYR A 50 -1.45 24.77 -30.34
C TYR A 50 -0.32 25.40 -31.18
N SER A 51 0.74 25.89 -30.54
CA SER A 51 1.89 26.48 -31.21
C SER A 51 2.61 25.48 -32.12
N PHE A 52 2.75 24.23 -31.68
CA PHE A 52 3.33 23.16 -32.50
C PHE A 52 2.52 22.93 -33.77
N PHE A 53 1.19 22.84 -33.66
CA PHE A 53 0.30 22.70 -34.81
C PHE A 53 0.41 23.89 -35.78
N SER A 54 0.41 25.11 -35.25
CA SER A 54 0.49 26.34 -36.05
C SER A 54 1.81 26.48 -36.82
N ILE A 55 2.88 25.84 -36.35
CA ILE A 55 4.20 25.83 -37.01
C ILE A 55 4.30 24.66 -38.00
N SER A 56 3.76 23.48 -37.66
CA SER A 56 3.89 22.28 -38.49
C SER A 56 2.92 22.25 -39.68
N SER A 57 1.81 22.97 -39.62
CA SER A 57 0.74 22.92 -40.61
C SER A 57 0.65 24.23 -41.41
N PHE A 58 1.15 24.23 -42.65
CA PHE A 58 1.05 25.36 -43.59
C PHE A 58 -0.36 25.59 -44.18
N HIS A 59 -1.35 24.76 -43.82
CA HIS A 59 -2.73 24.83 -44.33
C HIS A 59 -3.70 25.43 -43.31
N SER A 60 -4.89 25.84 -43.77
CA SER A 60 -5.94 26.51 -43.00
C SER A 60 -6.19 25.90 -41.61
N ILE A 61 -6.14 26.76 -40.59
CA ILE A 61 -6.45 26.43 -39.19
C ILE A 61 -7.92 26.06 -39.09
N THR A 62 -8.21 24.78 -39.02
CA THR A 62 -9.56 24.23 -38.79
C THR A 62 -9.62 23.61 -37.39
N PRO A 63 -10.69 23.85 -36.61
CA PRO A 63 -10.78 23.36 -35.22
C PRO A 63 -10.54 21.85 -35.09
N GLU A 64 -11.07 21.06 -36.03
CA GLU A 64 -10.95 19.60 -36.08
C GLU A 64 -9.50 19.10 -36.09
N ARG A 65 -8.59 19.86 -36.73
CA ARG A 65 -7.17 19.50 -36.83
C ARG A 65 -6.35 19.99 -35.66
N VAL A 66 -6.78 21.05 -34.98
CA VAL A 66 -6.03 21.69 -33.87
C VAL A 66 -6.25 20.94 -32.55
N ILE A 67 -7.48 20.51 -32.30
CA ILE A 67 -7.92 19.85 -31.05
C ILE A 67 -7.01 18.67 -30.63
N PRO A 68 -6.65 17.70 -31.50
CA PRO A 68 -5.82 16.56 -31.07
C PRO A 68 -4.41 16.97 -30.60
N TYR A 69 -3.80 18.02 -31.18
CA TYR A 69 -2.47 18.49 -30.78
C TYR A 69 -2.50 19.19 -29.42
N ILE A 70 -3.57 19.95 -29.13
CA ILE A 70 -3.79 20.54 -27.80
C ILE A 70 -3.91 19.43 -26.75
N PHE A 71 -4.69 18.37 -27.02
CA PHE A 71 -4.82 17.23 -26.12
C PHE A 71 -3.49 16.52 -25.86
N ILE A 72 -2.70 16.26 -26.90
CA ILE A 72 -1.38 15.63 -26.77
C ILE A 72 -0.46 16.51 -25.92
N GLY A 73 -0.46 17.83 -26.16
CA GLY A 73 0.34 18.78 -25.38
C GLY A 73 -0.04 18.80 -23.90
N ILE A 74 -1.33 18.80 -23.58
CA ILE A 74 -1.85 18.72 -22.21
C ILE A 74 -1.41 17.42 -21.52
N LEU A 75 -1.56 16.28 -22.18
CA LEU A 75 -1.18 14.98 -21.62
C LEU A 75 0.34 14.89 -21.37
N PHE A 76 1.14 15.38 -22.32
CA PHE A 76 2.59 15.40 -22.21
C PHE A 76 3.07 16.30 -21.07
N ALA A 77 2.50 17.49 -20.93
CA ALA A 77 2.85 18.41 -19.84
C ALA A 77 2.40 17.88 -18.47
N GLY A 78 1.21 17.28 -18.39
CA GLY A 78 0.73 16.62 -17.18
C GLY A 78 1.65 15.46 -16.75
N PHE A 79 2.08 14.64 -17.72
CA PHE A 79 2.98 13.51 -17.45
C PHE A 79 4.37 13.96 -16.99
N THR A 80 4.98 14.92 -17.68
CA THR A 80 6.31 15.44 -17.33
C THR A 80 6.35 16.13 -15.97
N TYR A 81 5.24 16.75 -15.53
CA TYR A 81 5.12 17.31 -14.18
C TYR A 81 4.87 16.23 -13.10
N ALA A 82 3.95 15.29 -13.35
CA ALA A 82 3.54 14.29 -12.36
C ALA A 82 4.57 13.17 -12.14
N TYR A 83 5.27 12.76 -13.19
CA TYR A 83 6.23 11.65 -13.15
C TYR A 83 7.42 11.86 -12.18
N PRO A 84 8.18 12.97 -12.24
CA PRO A 84 9.29 13.18 -11.30
C PRO A 84 8.81 13.33 -9.86
N MET A 85 7.65 13.97 -9.66
CA MET A 85 7.07 14.18 -8.34
C MET A 85 6.67 12.85 -7.67
N THR A 86 6.08 11.93 -8.44
CA THR A 86 5.70 10.60 -7.95
C THR A 86 6.91 9.73 -7.63
N ILE A 87 7.96 9.73 -8.47
CA ILE A 87 9.21 9.00 -8.19
C ILE A 87 9.89 9.51 -6.93
N LEU A 88 10.03 10.83 -6.78
CA LEU A 88 10.68 11.42 -5.61
C LEU A 88 9.92 11.12 -4.32
N ARG A 89 8.57 11.22 -4.35
CA ARG A 89 7.73 10.83 -3.21
C ARG A 89 7.85 9.34 -2.89
N MET A 90 7.84 8.48 -3.90
CA MET A 90 7.93 7.04 -3.70
C MET A 90 9.28 6.65 -3.07
N ASN A 91 10.39 7.25 -3.52
CA ASN A 91 11.71 7.01 -2.95
C ASN A 91 11.80 7.49 -1.49
N ALA A 92 11.29 8.69 -1.18
CA ALA A 92 11.27 9.21 0.18
C ALA A 92 10.39 8.37 1.11
N SER A 93 9.22 7.94 0.64
CA SER A 93 8.31 7.07 1.39
C SER A 93 8.92 5.70 1.67
N ASN A 94 9.58 5.10 0.67
CA ASN A 94 10.23 3.81 0.82
C ASN A 94 11.42 3.88 1.80
N ALA A 95 12.18 4.98 1.80
CA ALA A 95 13.25 5.21 2.75
C ALA A 95 12.74 5.37 4.19
N LEU A 96 11.65 6.14 4.38
CA LEU A 96 11.01 6.32 5.68
C LEU A 96 10.53 4.98 6.26
N ARG A 97 9.90 4.14 5.43
CA ARG A 97 9.40 2.84 5.85
C ARG A 97 10.50 1.90 6.33
N ARG A 98 11.69 1.95 5.72
CA ARG A 98 12.85 1.14 6.15
C ARG A 98 13.32 1.54 7.55
N ILE A 99 13.43 2.85 7.81
CA ILE A 99 13.83 3.39 9.11
C ILE A 99 12.82 3.00 10.20
N GLU A 100 11.53 3.04 9.89
CA GLU A 100 10.47 2.64 10.83
C GLU A 100 10.53 1.14 11.16
N LEU A 101 10.79 0.29 10.16
CA LEU A 101 11.00 -1.14 10.39
C LEU A 101 12.24 -1.43 11.25
N GLU A 102 13.35 -0.71 11.03
CA GLU A 102 14.56 -0.83 11.86
C GLU A 102 14.30 -0.43 13.32
N LEU A 103 13.58 0.67 13.56
CA LEU A 103 13.17 1.08 14.91
C LEU A 103 12.28 0.04 15.60
N VAL A 104 11.35 -0.56 14.86
CA VAL A 104 10.47 -1.62 15.39
C VAL A 104 11.27 -2.89 15.71
N LYS A 105 12.27 -3.25 14.89
CA LYS A 105 13.16 -4.40 15.11
C LYS A 105 13.99 -4.24 16.38
N HIS A 106 14.66 -3.10 16.57
CA HIS A 106 15.41 -2.81 17.79
C HIS A 106 14.51 -2.92 19.04
N GLY A 107 13.31 -2.33 19.01
CA GLY A 107 12.35 -2.51 20.12
C GLY A 107 11.83 -3.94 20.28
N THR A 108 11.99 -4.83 19.29
CA THR A 108 11.70 -6.27 19.42
C THR A 108 12.82 -7.02 20.09
N GLU A 109 14.06 -6.73 19.70
CA GLU A 109 15.26 -7.38 20.20
C GLU A 109 15.44 -7.07 21.69
N GLU A 110 15.22 -5.82 22.10
CA GLU A 110 15.18 -5.39 23.51
C GLU A 110 14.10 -6.15 24.31
N LEU A 111 12.92 -6.39 23.72
CA LEU A 111 11.85 -7.17 24.32
C LEU A 111 12.21 -8.66 24.43
N GLN A 112 12.95 -9.21 23.46
CA GLN A 112 13.43 -10.60 23.42
C GLN A 112 14.57 -10.86 24.41
N GLU A 113 15.51 -9.93 24.54
CA GLU A 113 16.67 -10.10 25.40
C GLU A 113 16.28 -10.13 26.88
N ASN A 114 15.25 -9.36 27.26
CA ASN A 114 14.73 -9.34 28.62
C ASN A 114 13.83 -10.56 28.97
N ILE A 115 13.81 -11.66 28.17
CA ILE A 115 12.74 -12.68 28.22
C ILE A 115 12.53 -13.36 29.59
N SER A 116 13.58 -13.42 30.41
CA SER A 116 13.66 -14.23 31.62
C SER A 116 12.71 -13.83 32.75
N GLU A 117 12.23 -12.59 32.84
CA GLU A 117 11.35 -12.18 33.94
C GLU A 117 9.86 -12.49 33.69
N ASN A 118 9.44 -12.88 32.48
CA ASN A 118 8.01 -13.00 32.14
C ASN A 118 7.75 -13.85 30.87
N PHE A 119 8.24 -15.10 30.87
CA PHE A 119 8.23 -16.02 29.72
C PHE A 119 6.87 -16.13 29.01
N PHE A 120 5.77 -16.31 29.75
CA PHE A 120 4.43 -16.45 29.19
C PHE A 120 3.92 -15.15 28.56
N THR A 121 4.02 -14.04 29.29
CA THR A 121 3.69 -12.69 28.80
C THR A 121 4.45 -12.36 27.52
N LYS A 122 5.71 -12.77 27.42
CA LYS A 122 6.56 -12.49 26.26
C LYS A 122 6.29 -13.41 25.08
N LEU A 123 5.96 -14.68 25.29
CA LEU A 123 5.45 -15.55 24.24
C LEU A 123 4.16 -15.01 23.62
N VAL A 124 3.26 -14.49 24.46
CA VAL A 124 2.02 -13.83 24.01
C VAL A 124 2.34 -12.54 23.23
N GLN A 125 3.25 -11.69 23.73
CA GLN A 125 3.70 -10.50 23.01
C GLN A 125 4.36 -10.82 21.67
N ILE A 126 5.19 -11.86 21.59
CA ILE A 126 5.82 -12.34 20.35
C ILE A 126 4.75 -12.80 19.35
N ASN A 127 3.74 -13.56 19.79
CA ASN A 127 2.63 -13.95 18.93
C ASN A 127 1.86 -12.74 18.40
N PHE A 128 1.52 -11.77 19.26
CA PHE A 128 0.89 -10.53 18.82
C PHE A 128 1.75 -9.76 17.82
N LYS A 129 3.07 -9.75 18.01
CA LYS A 129 3.99 -9.08 17.10
C LYS A 129 4.09 -9.75 15.73
N TYR A 130 4.11 -11.09 15.69
CA TYR A 130 4.01 -11.84 14.44
C TYR A 130 2.68 -11.60 13.73
N LEU A 131 1.58 -11.47 14.48
CA LEU A 131 0.28 -11.13 13.94
C LEU A 131 0.30 -9.72 13.32
N ASP A 132 0.78 -8.72 14.05
CA ASP A 132 0.93 -7.36 13.53
C ASP A 132 1.80 -7.33 12.28
N GLN A 133 2.92 -8.06 12.29
CA GLN A 133 3.80 -8.15 11.13
C GLN A 133 3.10 -8.77 9.92
N TYR A 134 2.28 -9.81 10.12
CA TYR A 134 1.51 -10.43 9.04
C TYR A 134 0.38 -9.53 8.54
N TYR A 135 -0.28 -8.79 9.44
CA TYR A 135 -1.27 -7.78 9.08
C TYR A 135 -0.64 -6.67 8.23
N LEU A 136 0.52 -6.15 8.65
CA LEU A 136 1.30 -5.17 7.89
C LEU A 136 1.73 -5.71 6.52
N GLN A 137 2.17 -6.97 6.45
CA GLN A 137 2.52 -7.61 5.17
C GLN A 137 1.30 -7.77 4.25
N THR A 138 0.15 -8.17 4.80
CA THR A 138 -1.09 -8.32 4.05
C THR A 138 -1.60 -6.98 3.55
N GLN A 139 -1.53 -5.93 4.38
CA GLN A 139 -1.86 -4.57 4.02
C GLN A 139 -0.90 -4.05 2.93
N GLU A 140 0.40 -4.30 3.05
CA GLU A 140 1.39 -3.94 2.03
C GLU A 140 1.13 -4.69 0.71
N GLN A 141 0.76 -5.97 0.76
CA GLN A 141 0.42 -6.75 -0.42
C GLN A 141 -0.85 -6.23 -1.09
N ALA A 142 -1.88 -5.90 -0.30
CA ALA A 142 -3.11 -5.29 -0.79
C ALA A 142 -2.84 -3.91 -1.43
N ASP A 143 -1.99 -3.09 -0.82
CA ASP A 143 -1.57 -1.80 -1.38
C ASP A 143 -0.80 -1.97 -2.70
N LYS A 144 0.14 -2.92 -2.77
CA LYS A 144 0.84 -3.27 -4.02
C LYS A 144 -0.13 -3.73 -5.11
N SER A 145 -1.09 -4.61 -4.77
CA SER A 145 -2.13 -5.07 -5.70
C SER A 145 -3.02 -3.93 -6.17
N PHE A 146 -3.40 -3.01 -5.27
CA PHE A 146 -4.17 -1.81 -5.61
C PHE A 146 -3.39 -0.88 -6.55
N ARG A 147 -2.08 -0.69 -6.31
CA ARG A 147 -1.20 0.10 -7.20
C ARG A 147 -1.04 -0.55 -8.57
N LEU A 148 -0.90 -1.87 -8.64
CA LEU A 148 -0.82 -2.61 -9.90
C LEU A 148 -2.12 -2.48 -10.71
N ALA A 149 -3.27 -2.61 -10.04
CA ALA A 149 -4.57 -2.42 -10.66
C ALA A 149 -4.76 -0.97 -11.13
N SER A 150 -4.35 0.02 -10.32
CA SER A 150 -4.38 1.44 -10.70
C SER A 150 -3.53 1.71 -11.94
N PHE A 151 -2.35 1.10 -12.04
CA PHE A 151 -1.50 1.19 -13.24
C PHE A 151 -2.20 0.60 -14.46
N ALA A 152 -2.83 -0.58 -14.34
CA ALA A 152 -3.59 -1.21 -15.42
C ALA A 152 -4.77 -0.32 -15.88
N SER A 153 -5.45 0.33 -14.94
CA SER A 153 -6.53 1.28 -15.25
C SER A 153 -6.02 2.50 -16.02
N VAL A 154 -4.88 3.07 -15.62
CA VAL A 154 -4.26 4.20 -16.33
C VAL A 154 -3.78 3.78 -17.72
N ALA A 155 -3.18 2.60 -17.85
CA ALA A 155 -2.78 2.05 -19.16
C ALA A 155 -3.99 1.85 -20.09
N GLY A 156 -5.11 1.33 -19.58
CA GLY A 156 -6.36 1.21 -20.32
C GLY A 156 -6.89 2.58 -20.79
N LEU A 157 -6.87 3.59 -19.92
CA LEU A 157 -7.26 4.95 -20.27
C LEU A 157 -6.39 5.54 -21.39
N ILE A 158 -5.06 5.32 -21.34
CA ILE A 158 -4.14 5.77 -22.38
C ILE A 158 -4.48 5.13 -23.74
N ILE A 159 -4.80 3.83 -23.77
CA ILE A 159 -5.21 3.14 -24.99
C ILE A 159 -6.48 3.76 -25.59
N VAL A 160 -7.47 4.08 -24.75
CA VAL A 160 -8.71 4.74 -25.19
C VAL A 160 -8.41 6.13 -25.76
N ILE A 161 -7.57 6.91 -25.09
CA ILE A 161 -7.17 8.25 -25.56
C ILE A 161 -6.44 8.16 -26.92
N ILE A 162 -5.53 7.21 -27.10
CA ILE A 162 -4.85 6.98 -28.37
C ILE A 162 -5.87 6.63 -29.46
N GLY A 163 -6.84 5.76 -29.16
CA GLY A 163 -7.93 5.43 -30.09
C GLY A 163 -8.73 6.66 -30.52
N ILE A 164 -9.09 7.54 -29.58
CA ILE A 164 -9.79 8.80 -29.86
C ILE A 164 -8.93 9.71 -30.73
N ILE A 165 -7.63 9.88 -30.42
CA ILE A 165 -6.73 10.71 -31.23
C ILE A 165 -6.63 10.16 -32.66
N MET A 166 -6.50 8.83 -32.83
CA MET A 166 -6.44 8.21 -34.15
C MET A 166 -7.76 8.34 -34.94
N MET A 167 -8.91 8.43 -34.25
CA MET A 167 -10.21 8.75 -34.88
C MET A 167 -10.19 10.13 -35.52
N PHE A 168 -9.62 11.15 -34.85
CA PHE A 168 -9.49 12.50 -35.41
C PHE A 168 -8.52 12.61 -36.59
N PHE A 169 -7.68 11.60 -36.82
CA PHE A 169 -6.79 11.52 -37.98
C PHE A 169 -7.36 10.66 -39.13
N ASP A 170 -8.65 10.32 -39.10
CA ASP A 170 -9.31 9.40 -40.05
C ASP A 170 -8.60 8.03 -40.18
N LYS A 171 -7.83 7.63 -39.15
CA LYS A 171 -7.12 6.34 -39.15
C LYS A 171 -7.97 5.20 -38.62
N THR A 172 -9.08 5.50 -37.93
CA THR A 172 -9.94 4.49 -37.29
C THR A 172 -11.39 4.96 -37.24
N SER A 173 -12.34 4.02 -37.32
CA SER A 173 -13.77 4.32 -37.17
C SER A 173 -14.16 4.47 -35.68
N PRO A 174 -15.04 5.43 -35.33
CA PRO A 174 -15.57 5.61 -33.98
C PRO A 174 -16.14 4.32 -33.35
N ALA A 175 -16.68 3.42 -34.18
CA ALA A 175 -17.24 2.15 -33.73
C ALA A 175 -16.19 1.23 -33.08
N TYR A 176 -14.98 1.16 -33.67
CA TYR A 176 -13.89 0.33 -33.12
C TYR A 176 -13.36 0.90 -31.81
N VAL A 177 -13.21 2.23 -31.73
CA VAL A 177 -12.73 2.91 -30.52
C VAL A 177 -13.72 2.74 -29.37
N THR A 178 -15.00 2.94 -29.63
CA THR A 178 -16.05 2.81 -28.61
C THR A 178 -16.19 1.37 -28.11
N THR A 179 -16.17 0.41 -29.02
CA THR A 179 -16.26 -1.03 -28.66
C THR A 179 -15.04 -1.48 -27.89
N GLY A 180 -13.83 -1.12 -28.35
CA GLY A 180 -12.58 -1.43 -27.65
C GLY A 180 -12.51 -0.79 -26.27
N ALA A 181 -12.91 0.48 -26.15
CA ALA A 181 -12.95 1.20 -24.88
C ALA A 181 -13.95 0.57 -23.88
N GLY A 182 -15.13 0.17 -24.35
CA GLY A 182 -16.14 -0.52 -23.54
C GLY A 182 -15.61 -1.84 -22.98
N VAL A 183 -15.10 -2.71 -23.86
CA VAL A 183 -14.56 -4.04 -23.46
C VAL A 183 -13.39 -3.91 -22.50
N ILE A 184 -12.46 -2.96 -22.75
CA ILE A 184 -11.33 -2.71 -21.85
C ILE A 184 -11.82 -2.23 -20.49
N SER A 185 -12.80 -1.32 -20.45
CA SER A 185 -13.34 -0.77 -19.20
C SER A 185 -14.04 -1.84 -18.37
N GLU A 186 -14.83 -2.71 -19.00
CA GLU A 186 -15.50 -3.84 -18.34
C GLU A 186 -14.50 -4.86 -17.79
N LEU A 187 -13.46 -5.20 -18.58
CA LEU A 187 -12.41 -6.12 -18.14
C LEU A 187 -11.66 -5.57 -16.92
N ILE A 188 -11.32 -4.28 -16.93
CA ILE A 188 -10.69 -3.60 -15.80
C ILE A 188 -11.61 -3.69 -14.58
N ALA A 189 -12.89 -3.30 -14.71
CA ALA A 189 -13.84 -3.35 -13.61
C ALA A 189 -13.98 -4.77 -13.01
N ALA A 190 -14.07 -5.80 -13.86
CA ALA A 190 -14.17 -7.19 -13.43
C ALA A 190 -12.94 -7.64 -12.62
N VAL A 191 -11.72 -7.30 -13.07
CA VAL A 191 -10.48 -7.61 -12.35
C VAL A 191 -10.44 -6.90 -11.00
N PHE A 192 -10.83 -5.62 -10.95
CA PHE A 192 -10.88 -4.85 -9.71
C PHE A 192 -11.87 -5.43 -8.70
N PHE A 193 -13.10 -5.75 -9.13
CA PHE A 193 -14.10 -6.38 -8.25
C PHE A 193 -13.65 -7.76 -7.75
N TYR A 194 -13.00 -8.55 -8.61
CA TYR A 194 -12.46 -9.85 -8.22
C TYR A 194 -11.37 -9.72 -7.15
N LEU A 195 -10.40 -8.83 -7.34
CA LEU A 195 -9.32 -8.59 -6.38
C LEU A 195 -9.86 -8.01 -5.07
N TYR A 196 -10.80 -7.08 -5.13
CA TYR A 196 -11.45 -6.51 -3.95
C TYR A 196 -12.14 -7.59 -3.11
N ASN A 197 -12.99 -8.41 -3.73
CA ASN A 197 -13.69 -9.50 -3.05
C ASN A 197 -12.71 -10.50 -2.42
N LYS A 198 -11.61 -10.82 -3.12
CA LYS A 198 -10.59 -11.73 -2.58
C LYS A 198 -9.90 -11.12 -1.35
N THR A 199 -9.57 -9.83 -1.38
CA THR A 199 -8.95 -9.13 -0.25
C THR A 199 -9.88 -9.07 0.95
N ILE A 200 -11.15 -8.72 0.76
CA ILE A 200 -12.15 -8.66 1.84
C ILE A 200 -12.34 -10.04 2.49
N LEU A 201 -12.44 -11.10 1.68
CA LEU A 201 -12.55 -12.47 2.19
C LEU A 201 -11.33 -12.86 3.02
N LYS A 202 -10.12 -12.56 2.54
CA LYS A 202 -8.87 -12.86 3.26
C LYS A 202 -8.76 -12.06 4.57
N MET A 203 -9.16 -10.78 4.55
CA MET A 203 -9.19 -9.94 5.74
C MET A 203 -10.20 -10.46 6.79
N SER A 204 -11.39 -10.88 6.34
CA SER A 204 -12.41 -11.47 7.22
C SER A 204 -11.95 -12.78 7.85
N GLN A 205 -11.38 -13.70 7.04
CA GLN A 205 -10.83 -14.96 7.54
C GLN A 205 -9.70 -14.72 8.55
N TYR A 206 -8.88 -13.70 8.31
CA TYR A 206 -7.79 -13.34 9.20
C TYR A 206 -8.29 -12.71 10.51
N HIS A 207 -9.27 -11.80 10.45
CA HIS A 207 -9.89 -11.21 11.65
C HIS A 207 -10.48 -12.30 12.56
N GLN A 208 -11.14 -13.30 11.98
CA GLN A 208 -11.63 -14.46 12.75
C GLN A 208 -10.51 -15.22 13.45
N LYS A 209 -9.38 -15.46 12.78
CA LYS A 209 -8.22 -16.12 13.40
C LYS A 209 -7.62 -15.28 14.54
N LEU A 210 -7.58 -13.96 14.39
CA LEU A 210 -7.08 -13.04 15.42
C LEU A 210 -7.94 -13.10 16.69
N VAL A 211 -9.27 -13.05 16.55
CA VAL A 211 -10.21 -13.13 17.68
C VAL A 211 -10.06 -14.47 18.40
N ILE A 212 -9.88 -15.56 17.66
CA ILE A 212 -9.62 -16.89 18.25
C ILE A 212 -8.33 -16.83 19.08
N THR A 213 -7.20 -16.42 18.51
CA THR A 213 -5.92 -16.36 19.25
C THR A 213 -6.02 -15.49 20.51
N GLN A 214 -6.69 -14.34 20.45
CA GLN A 214 -6.93 -13.48 21.62
C GLN A 214 -7.71 -14.21 22.72
N ASN A 215 -8.79 -14.90 22.35
CA ASN A 215 -9.59 -15.65 23.30
C ASN A 215 -8.78 -16.79 23.95
N ILE A 216 -7.92 -17.47 23.18
CA ILE A 216 -7.03 -18.51 23.69
C ILE A 216 -6.02 -17.92 24.69
N SER A 217 -5.33 -16.83 24.32
CA SER A 217 -4.34 -16.19 25.18
C SER A 217 -4.97 -15.63 26.47
N LEU A 218 -6.16 -15.03 26.38
CA LEU A 218 -6.88 -14.54 27.56
C LEU A 218 -7.29 -15.70 28.46
N ALA A 219 -7.80 -16.79 27.89
CA ALA A 219 -8.23 -17.95 28.67
C ALA A 219 -7.05 -18.64 29.37
N LEU A 220 -5.88 -18.72 28.72
CA LEU A 220 -4.65 -19.24 29.33
C LEU A 220 -4.13 -18.34 30.47
N LYS A 221 -4.18 -17.01 30.28
CA LYS A 221 -3.78 -16.07 31.33
C LYS A 221 -4.70 -16.15 32.55
N ILE A 222 -6.02 -16.22 32.31
CA ILE A 222 -7.01 -16.39 33.38
C ILE A 222 -6.76 -17.69 34.15
N THR A 223 -6.43 -18.80 33.48
CA THR A 223 -6.09 -20.06 34.18
C THR A 223 -4.76 -20.01 34.93
N GLU A 224 -3.81 -19.20 34.48
CA GLU A 224 -2.52 -19.02 35.15
C GLU A 224 -2.66 -18.22 36.45
N ASP A 225 -3.51 -17.19 36.45
CA ASP A 225 -3.81 -16.32 37.61
C ASP A 225 -4.74 -16.97 38.66
N ILE A 226 -5.34 -18.13 38.36
CA ILE A 226 -6.16 -18.88 39.34
C ILE A 226 -5.25 -19.66 40.30
N GLU A 227 -5.48 -19.46 41.61
CA GLU A 227 -4.86 -20.20 42.70
C GLU A 227 -5.85 -21.20 43.34
N GLY A 228 -5.36 -22.37 43.77
CA GLY A 228 -6.15 -23.41 44.45
C GLY A 228 -6.31 -24.73 43.67
N ASP A 229 -6.92 -25.73 44.32
CA ASP A 229 -7.04 -27.13 43.85
C ASP A 229 -7.76 -27.29 42.50
N ASN A 230 -8.57 -26.31 42.08
CA ASN A 230 -9.33 -26.37 40.82
C ASN A 230 -8.52 -25.97 39.58
N LYS A 231 -7.28 -25.47 39.73
CA LYS A 231 -6.46 -25.00 38.60
C LYS A 231 -6.22 -26.07 37.54
N SER A 232 -5.80 -27.27 37.96
CA SER A 232 -5.59 -28.42 37.05
C SER A 232 -6.86 -28.76 36.26
N LYS A 233 -8.02 -28.75 36.92
CA LYS A 233 -9.30 -29.07 36.29
C LYS A 233 -9.72 -28.05 35.24
N ILE A 234 -9.47 -26.76 35.49
CA ILE A 234 -9.79 -25.68 34.53
C ILE A 234 -8.81 -25.71 33.36
N GLN A 235 -7.52 -26.00 33.59
CA GLN A 235 -6.53 -26.16 32.52
C GLN A 235 -6.87 -27.37 31.61
N GLU A 236 -7.27 -28.49 32.20
CA GLU A 236 -7.70 -29.68 31.45
C GLU A 236 -8.94 -29.37 30.59
N MET A 237 -9.96 -28.71 31.17
CA MET A 237 -11.15 -28.26 30.43
C MET A 237 -10.82 -27.28 29.30
N LEU A 238 -9.82 -26.41 29.50
CA LEU A 238 -9.38 -25.46 28.50
C LEU A 238 -8.69 -26.17 27.34
N VAL A 239 -7.74 -27.05 27.63
CA VAL A 239 -7.02 -27.84 26.62
C VAL A 239 -8.00 -28.66 25.79
N ASP A 240 -8.99 -29.30 26.42
CA ASP A 240 -10.04 -30.08 25.76
C ASP A 240 -10.91 -29.22 24.82
N ARG A 241 -11.37 -28.04 25.27
CA ARG A 241 -12.11 -27.10 24.40
C ARG A 241 -11.25 -26.63 23.23
N LEU A 242 -10.00 -26.28 23.47
CA LEU A 242 -9.08 -25.80 22.44
C LEU A 242 -8.78 -26.89 21.40
N THR A 243 -8.50 -28.12 21.82
CA THR A 243 -8.24 -29.22 20.87
C THR A 243 -9.49 -29.61 20.08
N THR A 244 -10.68 -29.46 20.64
CA THR A 244 -11.94 -29.79 19.98
C THR A 244 -12.41 -28.69 19.01
N ASP A 245 -12.38 -27.41 19.40
CA ASP A 245 -12.87 -26.30 18.57
C ASP A 245 -11.84 -25.81 17.54
N THR A 246 -10.55 -25.75 17.88
CA THR A 246 -9.52 -25.23 16.94
C THR A 246 -9.38 -26.12 15.70
N ASN A 247 -9.58 -27.44 15.86
CA ASN A 247 -9.61 -28.38 14.73
C ASN A 247 -10.83 -28.17 13.81
N LYS A 248 -11.96 -27.74 14.37
CA LYS A 248 -13.18 -27.47 13.59
C LYS A 248 -13.06 -26.19 12.77
N TYR A 249 -12.38 -25.16 13.29
CA TYR A 249 -12.11 -23.91 12.57
C TYR A 249 -10.92 -23.98 11.59
N LEU A 250 -9.99 -24.94 11.77
CA LEU A 250 -8.86 -25.18 10.85
C LEU A 250 -9.17 -26.14 9.70
N SER A 251 -10.18 -27.01 9.85
CA SER A 251 -10.56 -28.01 8.83
C SER A 251 -11.68 -27.58 7.87
N LEU A 252 -12.33 -26.44 8.12
CA LEU A 252 -13.30 -25.83 7.20
C LEU A 252 -12.60 -24.95 6.15
N HIS A 253 -11.80 -25.59 5.30
CA HIS A 253 -11.34 -25.05 4.01
C HIS A 253 -11.53 -26.10 2.92
#